data_AF-J9EQW7-F1
#
_entry.id   AF-J9EQW7-F1
#
_cell.length_a   1.000
_cell.length_b   1.000
_cell.length_c   1.000
_cell.angle_alpha   90.00
_cell.angle_beta   90.00
_cell.angle_gamma   90.00
#
_symmetry.space_group_name_H-M   'P 1'
#
loop_
_entity.id
_entity.type
_entity.pdbx_description
1 polymer ?
#
loop_
_entity_poly.entity_id
_entity_poly.type
_entity_poly.pdbx_seq_one_letter_code
_entity_poly.pdbx_strand_id
1 'polypeptide(L)'
;MEEKRVIQLQLCGINERRSNVLKSIREITNQLETTDRYIRQQRRHFLHLKDSLCDLHAKKKKLVDSYNKKRAEYIDWSNRNKKDIQCSSIICSNYPYPATYPTTHRQQSYVDFIDEDTLEPFYEQKMACKRLIEYLTSLQSRMPVECFSSAWDTVDKTSRQMIADGSEDSAEEYPSSFSALKIHPSLPVEQELGKDLKKKNCKKSSKKPCQKISHPMQMLCFFKETEIPIPQTYREIEHTLNMVRVLLKHYQEQT
;
A
#
# COMPACT_ATOMS: atom_id res chain seq x y z
N MET A 1 53.46 -36.99 68.38
CA MET A 1 53.62 -35.70 67.64
C MET A 1 52.99 -35.76 66.26
N GLU A 2 53.35 -36.73 65.42
CA GLU A 2 52.93 -36.74 64.00
C GLU A 2 51.41 -36.84 63.78
N GLU A 3 50.69 -37.65 64.55
CA GLU A 3 49.23 -37.77 64.49
C GLU A 3 48.52 -36.41 64.63
N LYS A 4 49.04 -35.52 65.48
CA LYS A 4 48.50 -34.16 65.68
C LYS A 4 48.61 -33.33 64.40
N ARG A 5 49.68 -33.50 63.62
CA ARG A 5 49.84 -32.85 62.30
C ARG A 5 48.86 -33.42 61.28
N VAL A 6 48.71 -34.74 61.24
CA VAL A 6 47.74 -35.43 60.35
C VAL A 6 46.32 -34.96 60.62
N ILE A 7 45.89 -34.93 61.89
CA ILE A 7 44.57 -34.44 62.31
C ILE A 7 44.40 -32.96 61.93
N GLN A 8 45.41 -32.11 62.18
CA GLN A 8 45.34 -30.68 61.85
C GLN A 8 45.21 -30.44 60.34
N LEU A 9 45.91 -31.22 59.52
CA LEU A 9 45.87 -31.12 58.06
C LEU A 9 44.53 -31.63 57.49
N GLN A 10 43.99 -32.72 58.03
CA GLN A 10 42.63 -33.18 57.73
C GLN A 10 41.57 -32.13 58.12
N LEU A 11 41.69 -31.52 59.30
CA LEU A 11 40.75 -30.49 59.76
C LEU A 11 40.76 -29.26 58.83
N CYS A 12 41.94 -28.88 58.34
CA CYS A 12 42.10 -27.79 57.36
C CYS A 12 41.36 -28.11 56.04
N GLY A 13 41.61 -29.29 55.46
CA GLY A 13 40.93 -29.74 54.24
C GLY A 13 39.43 -30.05 54.39
N ILE A 14 38.93 -30.28 55.61
CA ILE A 14 37.49 -30.30 55.91
C ILE A 14 36.93 -28.87 55.92
N ASN A 15 37.62 -27.94 56.57
CA ASN A 15 37.15 -26.56 56.70
C ASN A 15 37.16 -25.79 55.36
N GLU A 16 38.14 -26.07 54.49
CA GLU A 16 38.17 -25.52 53.13
C GLU A 16 37.00 -26.04 52.28
N ARG A 17 36.73 -27.36 52.28
CA ARG A 17 35.55 -27.94 51.61
C ARG A 17 34.25 -27.34 52.13
N ARG A 18 34.11 -27.17 53.46
CA ARG A 18 32.98 -26.48 54.09
C ARG A 18 32.84 -25.03 53.60
N SER A 19 33.94 -24.28 53.54
CA SER A 19 33.98 -22.90 53.04
C SER A 19 33.51 -22.82 51.58
N ASN A 20 33.99 -23.72 50.72
CA ASN A 20 33.61 -23.74 49.31
C ASN A 20 32.13 -24.14 49.12
N VAL A 21 31.60 -25.11 49.87
CA VAL A 21 30.16 -25.42 49.88
C VAL A 21 29.32 -24.20 50.31
N LEU A 22 29.75 -23.46 51.34
CA LEU A 22 29.05 -22.25 51.79
C LEU A 22 29.09 -21.10 50.76
N LYS A 23 30.16 -20.98 49.97
CA LYS A 23 30.23 -20.06 48.82
C LYS A 23 29.21 -20.46 47.75
N SER A 24 29.21 -21.74 47.33
CA SER A 24 28.29 -22.25 46.31
C SER A 24 26.82 -22.11 46.72
N ILE A 25 26.48 -22.37 47.99
CA ILE A 25 25.12 -22.15 48.52
C ILE A 25 24.74 -20.66 48.37
N ARG A 26 25.61 -19.73 48.80
CA ARG A 26 25.34 -18.28 48.69
C ARG A 26 25.17 -17.83 47.23
N GLU A 27 25.98 -18.36 46.33
CA GLU A 27 25.88 -18.06 44.90
C GLU A 27 24.56 -18.56 44.30
N ILE A 28 24.14 -19.80 44.63
CA ILE A 28 22.84 -20.35 44.22
C ILE A 28 21.68 -19.52 44.79
N THR A 29 21.76 -19.08 46.05
CA THR A 29 20.76 -18.16 46.64
C THR A 29 20.67 -16.84 45.86
N ASN A 30 21.81 -16.21 45.55
CA ASN A 30 21.84 -14.98 44.76
C ASN A 30 21.24 -15.18 43.34
N GLN A 31 21.57 -16.29 42.68
CA GLN A 31 21.00 -16.65 41.37
C GLN A 31 19.48 -16.87 41.45
N LEU A 32 18.99 -17.50 42.52
CA LEU A 32 17.56 -17.70 42.76
C LEU A 32 16.82 -16.36 43.01
N GLU A 33 17.37 -15.48 43.84
CA GLU A 33 16.80 -14.14 44.11
C GLU A 33 16.75 -13.26 42.86
N THR A 34 17.81 -13.25 42.05
CA THR A 34 17.82 -12.50 40.78
C THR A 34 16.80 -13.06 39.78
N THR A 35 16.63 -14.38 39.75
CA THR A 35 15.65 -15.06 38.88
C THR A 35 14.21 -14.78 39.33
N ASP A 36 13.89 -14.89 40.63
CA ASP A 36 12.57 -14.55 41.15
C ASP A 36 12.23 -13.05 40.93
N ARG A 37 13.19 -12.15 41.16
CA ARG A 37 13.02 -10.72 40.85
C ARG A 37 12.68 -10.49 39.37
N TYR A 38 13.36 -11.18 38.45
CA TYR A 38 13.07 -11.13 37.02
C TYR A 38 11.68 -11.70 36.68
N ILE A 39 11.29 -12.85 37.25
CA ILE A 39 9.95 -13.43 37.08
C ILE A 39 8.85 -12.49 37.58
N ARG A 40 9.04 -11.86 38.75
CA ARG A 40 8.09 -10.85 39.28
C ARG A 40 8.00 -9.62 38.37
N GLN A 41 9.10 -9.17 37.78
CA GLN A 41 9.10 -8.07 36.81
C GLN A 41 8.34 -8.45 35.53
N GLN A 42 8.60 -9.62 34.95
CA GLN A 42 7.90 -10.09 33.75
C GLN A 42 6.39 -10.26 33.98
N ARG A 43 5.97 -10.76 35.15
CA ARG A 43 4.55 -10.84 35.54
C ARG A 43 3.88 -9.46 35.56
N ARG A 44 4.57 -8.40 36.01
CA ARG A 44 4.06 -7.01 35.98
C ARG A 44 3.93 -6.47 34.55
N HIS A 45 4.94 -6.69 33.71
CA HIS A 45 4.89 -6.28 32.29
C HIS A 45 3.75 -6.98 31.53
N PHE A 46 3.57 -8.28 31.75
CA PHE A 46 2.46 -9.04 31.16
C PHE A 46 1.09 -8.52 31.62
N LEU A 47 0.93 -8.22 32.92
CA LEU A 47 -0.31 -7.64 33.46
C LEU A 47 -0.63 -6.30 32.79
N HIS A 48 0.34 -5.37 32.74
CA HIS A 48 0.20 -4.07 32.09
C HIS A 48 -0.16 -4.20 30.60
N LEU A 49 0.46 -5.14 29.87
CA LEU A 49 0.16 -5.40 28.46
C LEU A 49 -1.27 -5.94 28.28
N LYS A 50 -1.69 -6.87 29.14
CA LYS A 50 -3.05 -7.44 29.15
C LYS A 50 -4.11 -6.36 29.44
N ASP A 51 -3.86 -5.48 30.40
CA ASP A 51 -4.75 -4.35 30.71
C ASP A 51 -4.80 -3.34 29.55
N SER A 52 -3.65 -3.00 28.96
CA SER A 52 -3.56 -2.15 27.77
C SER A 52 -4.34 -2.71 26.57
N LEU A 53 -4.33 -4.03 26.39
CA LEU A 53 -5.06 -4.73 25.32
C LEU A 53 -6.59 -4.69 25.56
N CYS A 54 -7.05 -4.89 26.80
CA CYS A 54 -8.45 -4.72 27.18
C CYS A 54 -8.93 -3.29 26.88
N ASP A 55 -8.11 -2.30 27.21
CA ASP A 55 -8.38 -0.88 27.00
C ASP A 55 -8.47 -0.53 25.51
N LEU A 56 -7.56 -1.05 24.69
CA LEU A 56 -7.57 -0.92 23.22
C LEU A 56 -8.81 -1.60 22.62
N HIS A 57 -9.19 -2.79 23.11
CA HIS A 57 -10.40 -3.48 22.69
C HIS A 57 -11.68 -2.69 23.03
N ALA A 58 -11.74 -2.08 24.22
CA ALA A 58 -12.84 -1.21 24.62
C ALA A 58 -12.91 0.07 23.74
N LYS A 59 -11.77 0.67 23.41
CA LYS A 59 -11.66 1.81 22.47
C LYS A 59 -12.12 1.43 21.06
N LYS A 60 -11.69 0.27 20.55
CA LYS A 60 -12.15 -0.31 19.27
C LYS A 60 -13.66 -0.51 19.26
N LYS A 61 -14.23 -1.11 20.30
CA LYS A 61 -15.69 -1.34 20.40
C LYS A 61 -16.45 -0.01 20.33
N LYS A 62 -16.09 0.98 21.16
CA LYS A 62 -16.72 2.32 21.15
C LYS A 62 -16.66 3.00 19.78
N LEU A 63 -15.56 2.84 19.03
CA LEU A 63 -15.42 3.37 17.68
C LEU A 63 -16.35 2.66 16.67
N VAL A 64 -16.42 1.33 16.72
CA VAL A 64 -17.32 0.53 15.86
C VAL A 64 -18.78 0.84 16.17
N ASP A 65 -19.16 0.91 17.45
CA ASP A 65 -20.52 1.27 17.88
C ASP A 65 -20.89 2.69 17.41
N SER A 66 -19.96 3.64 17.48
CA SER A 66 -20.15 5.01 16.97
C SER A 66 -20.29 5.07 15.44
N TYR A 67 -19.47 4.31 14.71
CA TYR A 67 -19.58 4.20 13.25
C TYR A 67 -20.90 3.57 12.83
N ASN A 68 -21.30 2.47 13.47
CA ASN A 68 -22.56 1.79 13.19
C ASN A 68 -23.78 2.69 13.48
N LYS A 69 -23.73 3.46 14.57
CA LYS A 69 -24.76 4.47 14.88
C LYS A 69 -24.84 5.53 13.77
N LYS A 70 -23.72 6.14 13.36
CA LYS A 70 -23.69 7.13 12.28
C LYS A 70 -24.14 6.56 10.93
N ARG A 71 -23.83 5.28 10.66
CA ARG A 71 -24.28 4.57 9.46
C ARG A 71 -25.80 4.37 9.47
N ALA A 72 -26.39 4.02 10.62
CA ALA A 72 -27.84 3.93 10.78
C ALA A 72 -28.51 5.30 10.63
N GLU A 73 -27.99 6.34 11.29
CA GLU A 73 -28.46 7.73 11.17
C GLU A 73 -28.44 8.23 9.72
N TYR A 74 -27.39 7.91 8.96
CA TYR A 74 -27.30 8.24 7.52
C TYR A 74 -28.31 7.46 6.67
N ILE A 75 -28.51 6.16 6.94
CA ILE A 75 -29.51 5.34 6.24
C ILE A 75 -30.93 5.87 6.52
N ASP A 76 -31.24 6.20 7.77
CA ASP A 76 -32.53 6.78 8.15
C ASP A 76 -32.76 8.16 7.52
N TRP A 77 -31.73 9.02 7.50
CA TRP A 77 -31.79 10.32 6.82
C TRP A 77 -32.02 10.16 5.30
N SER A 78 -31.28 9.26 4.66
CA SER A 78 -31.42 8.94 3.23
C SER A 78 -32.82 8.41 2.91
N ASN A 79 -33.34 7.50 3.74
CA ASN A 79 -34.68 6.92 3.59
C ASN A 79 -35.82 7.91 3.85
N ARG A 80 -35.62 8.94 4.68
CA ARG A 80 -36.57 10.06 4.83
C ARG A 80 -36.53 10.96 3.60
N ASN A 81 -35.35 11.46 3.25
CA ASN A 81 -35.16 12.37 2.11
C ASN A 81 -35.63 11.76 0.77
N LYS A 82 -35.49 10.43 0.57
CA LYS A 82 -36.06 9.72 -0.59
C LYS A 82 -37.60 9.75 -0.63
N LYS A 83 -38.27 9.69 0.51
CA LYS A 83 -39.75 9.83 0.59
C LYS A 83 -40.17 11.28 0.36
N ASP A 84 -39.43 12.24 0.90
CA ASP A 84 -39.69 13.67 0.69
C ASP A 84 -39.54 14.06 -0.81
N ILE A 85 -38.59 13.44 -1.52
CA ILE A 85 -38.45 13.56 -2.99
C ILE A 85 -39.65 12.94 -3.74
N GLN A 86 -40.15 11.77 -3.32
CA GLN A 86 -41.35 11.18 -3.93
C GLN A 86 -42.61 12.04 -3.67
N CYS A 87 -42.76 12.60 -2.48
CA CYS A 87 -43.83 13.54 -2.15
C CYS A 87 -43.72 14.90 -2.86
N SER A 88 -42.55 15.25 -3.42
CA SER A 88 -42.32 16.48 -4.20
C SER A 88 -42.12 16.24 -5.70
N SER A 89 -42.38 15.02 -6.19
CA SER A 89 -42.27 14.66 -7.62
C SER A 89 -43.40 15.23 -8.51
N ILE A 90 -44.25 16.12 -7.98
CA ILE A 90 -45.16 16.96 -8.77
C ILE A 90 -44.51 18.35 -8.95
N ILE A 91 -43.89 18.52 -10.13
CA ILE A 91 -43.37 19.79 -10.67
C ILE A 91 -42.12 20.37 -9.97
N CYS A 92 -40.93 19.89 -10.34
CA CYS A 92 -39.74 20.74 -10.38
C CYS A 92 -38.69 20.35 -11.44
N SER A 93 -39.13 19.99 -12.65
CA SER A 93 -38.26 19.92 -13.83
C SER A 93 -37.90 21.34 -14.31
N ASN A 94 -37.02 22.05 -13.58
CA ASN A 94 -36.24 23.20 -14.07
C ASN A 94 -35.25 23.71 -12.99
N TYR A 95 -34.01 23.24 -13.01
CA TYR A 95 -32.87 23.90 -12.35
C TYR A 95 -31.71 24.06 -13.34
N PRO A 96 -31.59 25.20 -14.03
CA PRO A 96 -30.46 25.45 -14.92
C PRO A 96 -29.18 25.61 -14.09
N TYR A 97 -28.18 24.76 -14.36
CA TYR A 97 -26.86 24.91 -13.77
C TYR A 97 -26.14 26.13 -14.39
N PRO A 98 -25.25 26.82 -13.64
CA PRO A 98 -24.50 27.95 -14.17
C PRO A 98 -23.70 27.59 -15.44
N ALA A 99 -23.79 28.43 -16.47
CA ALA A 99 -23.20 28.22 -17.80
C ALA A 99 -21.65 28.25 -17.84
N THR A 100 -20.99 28.27 -16.68
CA THR A 100 -19.53 28.29 -16.51
C THR A 100 -18.92 26.91 -16.25
N TYR A 101 -19.72 25.87 -16.05
CA TYR A 101 -19.24 24.50 -15.84
C TYR A 101 -19.11 23.71 -17.15
N PRO A 102 -17.96 23.06 -17.43
CA PRO A 102 -17.81 22.19 -18.61
C PRO A 102 -18.76 20.98 -18.56
N THR A 103 -19.71 20.92 -19.50
CA THR A 103 -20.74 19.86 -19.57
C THR A 103 -20.18 18.47 -19.96
N THR A 104 -18.90 18.38 -20.32
CA THR A 104 -18.25 17.24 -20.99
C THR A 104 -18.05 15.97 -20.15
N HIS A 105 -18.72 15.85 -19.00
CA HIS A 105 -18.74 14.62 -18.21
C HIS A 105 -20.15 14.29 -17.65
N ARG A 106 -21.20 14.99 -18.10
CA ARG A 106 -22.53 14.97 -17.47
C ARG A 106 -23.51 13.92 -18.00
N GLN A 107 -23.03 12.94 -18.77
CA GLN A 107 -23.79 11.76 -19.19
C GLN A 107 -22.98 10.46 -18.98
N GLN A 108 -22.67 10.19 -17.71
CA GLN A 108 -22.67 8.81 -17.21
C GLN A 108 -23.82 8.72 -16.21
N SER A 109 -25.02 8.67 -16.77
CA SER A 109 -26.28 8.61 -16.04
C SER A 109 -26.45 7.23 -15.43
N TYR A 110 -26.04 7.09 -14.16
CA TYR A 110 -26.61 6.06 -13.27
C TYR A 110 -28.08 6.43 -13.04
N VAL A 111 -28.94 6.00 -13.96
CA VAL A 111 -30.39 5.99 -13.81
C VAL A 111 -30.77 4.55 -13.46
N ASP A 112 -31.64 4.38 -12.47
CA ASP A 112 -32.20 3.09 -12.11
C ASP A 112 -33.18 2.60 -13.19
N PHE A 113 -32.65 2.15 -14.32
CA PHE A 113 -33.24 1.03 -15.04
C PHE A 113 -32.61 -0.24 -14.47
N ILE A 114 -33.45 -1.18 -14.04
CA ILE A 114 -33.08 -2.59 -14.17
C ILE A 114 -33.20 -2.84 -15.66
N ASP A 115 -32.08 -2.65 -16.37
CA ASP A 115 -32.00 -2.91 -17.80
C ASP A 115 -32.28 -4.39 -18.05
N GLU A 116 -32.86 -4.75 -19.19
CA GLU A 116 -33.29 -6.14 -19.42
C GLU A 116 -32.06 -7.08 -19.51
N ASP A 117 -30.93 -6.54 -19.94
CA ASP A 117 -29.56 -7.09 -19.81
C ASP A 117 -29.21 -7.54 -18.37
N THR A 118 -29.77 -6.94 -17.31
CA THR A 118 -29.45 -7.29 -15.91
C THR A 118 -29.95 -8.68 -15.51
N LEU A 119 -30.86 -9.27 -16.30
CA LEU A 119 -31.33 -10.66 -16.16
C LEU A 119 -30.57 -11.64 -17.07
N GLU A 120 -29.65 -11.15 -17.90
CA GLU A 120 -28.81 -11.98 -18.77
C GLU A 120 -27.86 -12.87 -17.94
N PRO A 121 -27.76 -14.18 -18.22
CA PRO A 121 -26.76 -15.02 -17.60
C PRO A 121 -25.35 -14.47 -17.91
N PHE A 122 -24.50 -14.47 -16.87
CA PHE A 122 -23.16 -13.89 -16.87
C PHE A 122 -23.09 -12.36 -17.06
N TYR A 123 -24.18 -11.60 -16.83
CA TYR A 123 -24.20 -10.13 -16.97
C TYR A 123 -23.02 -9.42 -16.28
N GLU A 124 -22.76 -9.69 -14.99
CA GLU A 124 -21.65 -9.03 -14.26
C GLU A 124 -20.28 -9.42 -14.81
N GLN A 125 -20.08 -10.67 -15.23
CA GLN A 125 -18.84 -11.13 -15.86
C GLN A 125 -18.64 -10.49 -17.25
N LYS A 126 -19.71 -10.40 -18.06
CA LYS A 126 -19.74 -9.68 -19.34
C LYS A 126 -19.44 -8.20 -19.12
N MET A 127 -19.99 -7.57 -18.08
CA MET A 127 -19.74 -6.17 -17.72
C MET A 127 -18.32 -5.93 -17.17
N ALA A 128 -17.76 -6.84 -16.36
CA ALA A 128 -16.36 -6.80 -15.95
C ALA A 128 -15.42 -6.88 -17.16
N CYS A 129 -15.69 -7.78 -18.11
CA CYS A 129 -14.94 -7.88 -19.36
C CYS A 129 -15.06 -6.62 -20.23
N LYS A 130 -16.28 -6.08 -20.42
CA LYS A 130 -16.52 -4.81 -21.13
C LYS A 130 -15.67 -3.66 -20.52
N ARG A 131 -15.71 -3.50 -19.18
CA ARG A 131 -14.93 -2.49 -18.43
C ARG A 131 -13.41 -2.70 -18.54
N LEU A 132 -12.94 -3.94 -18.51
CA LEU A 132 -11.51 -4.28 -18.70
C LEU A 132 -11.02 -3.98 -20.13
N ILE A 133 -11.84 -4.23 -21.15
CA ILE A 133 -11.50 -3.89 -22.56
C ILE A 133 -11.40 -2.37 -22.73
N GLU A 134 -12.34 -1.59 -22.19
CA GLU A 134 -12.27 -0.12 -22.20
C GLU A 134 -11.01 0.39 -21.49
N TYR A 135 -10.68 -0.16 -20.32
CA TYR A 135 -9.47 0.19 -19.59
C TYR A 135 -8.17 -0.16 -20.37
N LEU A 136 -8.09 -1.36 -20.93
CA LEU A 136 -6.89 -1.81 -21.66
C LEU A 136 -6.70 -1.06 -22.98
N THR A 137 -7.78 -0.77 -23.74
CA THR A 137 -7.71 0.12 -24.92
C THR A 137 -7.35 1.56 -24.52
N SER A 138 -7.84 2.05 -23.38
CA SER A 138 -7.43 3.35 -22.81
C SER A 138 -5.96 3.38 -22.40
N LEU A 139 -5.33 2.25 -22.07
CA LEU A 139 -3.88 2.16 -21.88
C LEU A 139 -3.11 2.02 -23.21
N GLN A 140 -3.61 1.20 -24.14
CA GLN A 140 -3.02 0.97 -25.47
C GLN A 140 -2.89 2.27 -26.27
N SER A 141 -3.92 3.12 -26.24
CA SER A 141 -3.94 4.46 -26.87
C SER A 141 -2.95 5.47 -26.29
N ARG A 142 -2.20 5.13 -25.24
CA ARG A 142 -1.10 5.93 -24.65
C ARG A 142 0.29 5.45 -25.10
N MET A 143 0.35 4.41 -25.93
CA MET A 143 1.55 3.93 -26.60
C MET A 143 1.79 4.67 -27.92
N PRO A 144 3.06 4.82 -28.36
CA PRO A 144 3.35 5.17 -29.74
C PRO A 144 3.01 3.98 -30.65
N VAL A 145 2.37 4.23 -31.79
CA VAL A 145 1.93 3.19 -32.74
C VAL A 145 3.11 2.41 -33.34
N GLU A 146 4.29 3.02 -33.40
CA GLU A 146 5.51 2.52 -34.04
C GLU A 146 6.25 1.43 -33.23
N CYS A 147 5.76 1.02 -32.06
CA CYS A 147 6.40 -0.01 -31.22
C CYS A 147 6.01 -1.47 -31.54
N PHE A 148 5.37 -1.72 -32.68
CA PHE A 148 5.04 -3.06 -33.19
C PHE A 148 5.89 -3.43 -34.41
N SER A 149 7.21 -3.43 -34.23
CA SER A 149 8.13 -4.06 -35.19
C SER A 149 8.58 -5.41 -34.66
N SER A 150 8.26 -6.46 -35.40
CA SER A 150 8.98 -7.74 -35.33
C SER A 150 10.24 -7.66 -36.22
N ALA A 151 11.01 -8.75 -36.25
CA ALA A 151 12.24 -8.94 -37.01
C ALA A 151 13.54 -8.33 -36.41
N TRP A 152 14.52 -9.23 -36.25
CA TRP A 152 15.95 -9.08 -36.55
C TRP A 152 16.27 -7.86 -37.46
N ASP A 153 17.25 -7.00 -37.16
CA ASP A 153 18.68 -7.33 -37.39
C ASP A 153 19.72 -6.32 -36.83
N THR A 154 20.96 -6.81 -36.71
CA THR A 154 22.32 -6.19 -36.77
C THR A 154 22.64 -4.69 -36.43
N VAL A 155 23.66 -4.53 -35.55
CA VAL A 155 24.93 -3.76 -35.74
C VAL A 155 25.06 -2.24 -35.36
N ASP A 156 25.83 -2.02 -34.27
CA ASP A 156 26.91 -1.03 -34.03
C ASP A 156 26.77 0.49 -33.66
N LYS A 157 27.68 0.87 -32.72
CA LYS A 157 28.44 2.15 -32.53
C LYS A 157 27.72 3.43 -32.00
N THR A 158 28.40 4.43 -31.39
CA THR A 158 29.48 4.52 -30.35
C THR A 158 29.84 6.00 -30.06
N SER A 159 30.17 6.40 -28.80
CA SER A 159 30.86 7.67 -28.37
C SER A 159 30.09 9.03 -28.55
N ARG A 160 30.40 10.23 -28.00
CA ARG A 160 31.26 10.90 -26.94
C ARG A 160 30.82 12.44 -26.91
N GLN A 161 31.21 13.42 -26.06
CA GLN A 161 31.77 13.56 -24.68
C GLN A 161 31.99 15.07 -24.30
N MET A 162 31.63 15.51 -23.08
CA MET A 162 31.99 16.82 -22.41
C MET A 162 31.49 18.12 -23.12
N ILE A 163 31.63 19.38 -22.67
CA ILE A 163 32.41 20.17 -21.66
C ILE A 163 31.43 21.22 -21.04
N ALA A 164 31.27 21.46 -19.72
CA ALA A 164 32.10 22.08 -18.64
C ALA A 164 32.08 23.64 -18.55
N ASP A 165 32.42 24.17 -17.36
CA ASP A 165 32.31 25.58 -16.87
C ASP A 165 30.89 26.21 -16.78
N GLY A 166 30.62 27.17 -15.87
CA GLY A 166 31.45 27.66 -14.75
C GLY A 166 31.17 29.11 -14.35
N SER A 167 30.68 29.36 -13.13
CA SER A 167 30.81 30.64 -12.39
C SER A 167 30.33 30.47 -10.95
N GLU A 168 31.04 31.07 -9.99
CA GLU A 168 30.47 31.38 -8.68
C GLU A 168 29.72 32.73 -8.74
N ASP A 169 28.68 32.89 -7.94
CA ASP A 169 28.31 34.19 -7.33
C ASP A 169 27.58 33.92 -6.01
N SER A 170 27.59 34.90 -5.11
CA SER A 170 27.23 34.76 -3.69
C SER A 170 25.82 35.26 -3.33
N ALA A 171 25.48 35.02 -2.07
CA ALA A 171 24.32 35.53 -1.31
C ALA A 171 22.97 34.82 -1.55
N GLU A 172 22.64 33.91 -0.62
CA GLU A 172 21.47 34.06 0.28
C GLU A 172 21.54 33.00 1.40
N GLU A 173 21.88 33.42 2.62
CA GLU A 173 22.09 32.51 3.77
C GLU A 173 20.75 31.99 4.32
N TYR A 174 20.38 30.77 3.92
CA TYR A 174 19.19 30.10 4.44
C TYR A 174 19.35 29.68 5.92
N PRO A 175 18.30 29.82 6.76
CA PRO A 175 18.36 29.38 8.15
C PRO A 175 18.75 27.90 8.31
N SER A 176 19.83 27.67 9.06
CA SER A 176 20.43 26.34 9.32
C SER A 176 19.45 25.31 9.91
N SER A 177 18.33 25.76 10.47
CA SER A 177 17.18 24.96 10.89
C SER A 177 16.67 23.95 9.84
N PHE A 178 16.80 24.24 8.54
CA PHE A 178 16.33 23.36 7.47
C PHE A 178 17.30 22.22 7.11
N SER A 179 18.55 22.28 7.55
CA SER A 179 19.60 21.30 7.18
C SER A 179 19.40 19.90 7.80
N ALA A 180 18.47 19.74 8.74
CA ALA A 180 18.31 18.52 9.53
C ALA A 180 17.52 17.39 8.83
N LEU A 181 16.75 17.66 7.78
CA LEU A 181 15.87 16.67 7.14
C LEU A 181 16.58 15.87 6.02
N LYS A 182 17.75 15.30 6.33
CA LYS A 182 18.43 14.33 5.46
C LYS A 182 17.76 12.95 5.54
N ILE A 183 16.75 12.73 4.69
CA ILE A 183 16.25 11.36 4.42
C ILE A 183 17.22 10.70 3.44
N HIS A 184 18.04 9.77 3.94
CA HIS A 184 18.86 8.90 3.10
C HIS A 184 17.98 7.87 2.37
N PRO A 185 18.10 7.79 1.04
CA PRO A 185 18.53 6.52 0.43
C PRO A 185 19.95 6.59 -0.14
N SER A 186 20.58 5.43 -0.34
CA SER A 186 21.96 5.31 -0.81
C SER A 186 22.15 5.55 -2.32
N LEU A 187 23.29 6.16 -2.65
CA LEU A 187 23.88 6.41 -3.98
C LEU A 187 24.32 5.09 -4.69
N PRO A 188 24.73 5.04 -5.99
CA PRO A 188 25.44 6.02 -6.85
C PRO A 188 24.51 7.05 -7.55
N VAL A 189 24.87 8.29 -7.91
CA VAL A 189 26.09 8.89 -8.52
C VAL A 189 26.35 8.40 -9.95
N GLU A 190 26.44 9.25 -10.98
CA GLU A 190 26.23 10.71 -11.09
C GLU A 190 24.75 11.07 -11.43
N GLN A 191 24.29 12.30 -11.74
CA GLN A 191 24.90 13.64 -11.85
C GLN A 191 23.84 14.73 -11.54
N GLU A 192 24.27 15.99 -11.37
CA GLU A 192 23.41 17.20 -11.31
C GLU A 192 23.63 18.08 -12.57
N LEU A 193 22.97 19.21 -12.86
CA LEU A 193 21.87 19.97 -12.24
C LEU A 193 21.13 20.73 -13.38
N GLY A 194 19.88 21.18 -13.19
CA GLY A 194 19.27 22.14 -14.13
C GLY A 194 17.77 22.39 -13.96
N LYS A 195 17.40 23.60 -13.52
CA LYS A 195 15.99 24.06 -13.45
C LYS A 195 15.58 24.70 -14.77
N ASP A 196 14.38 24.42 -15.27
CA ASP A 196 13.66 25.39 -16.11
C ASP A 196 12.13 25.24 -16.04
N LEU A 197 11.44 26.20 -15.42
CA LEU A 197 9.97 26.21 -15.28
C LEU A 197 9.33 26.93 -16.49
N LYS A 198 9.36 26.30 -17.67
CA LYS A 198 8.76 26.84 -18.90
C LYS A 198 7.53 26.06 -19.38
N LYS A 199 6.38 26.76 -19.38
CA LYS A 199 5.10 26.54 -20.09
C LYS A 199 4.52 25.11 -20.14
N LYS A 200 3.26 24.95 -19.70
CA LYS A 200 2.44 23.74 -19.87
C LYS A 200 2.12 23.45 -21.36
N ASN A 201 3.08 22.91 -22.09
CA ASN A 201 2.81 22.17 -23.32
C ASN A 201 2.60 20.70 -22.95
N CYS A 202 1.38 20.19 -23.09
CA CYS A 202 1.05 18.78 -22.87
C CYS A 202 1.64 17.89 -23.98
N LYS A 203 2.97 17.74 -23.98
CA LYS A 203 3.65 16.66 -24.73
C LYS A 203 3.07 15.34 -24.23
N LYS A 204 2.32 14.63 -25.09
CA LYS A 204 1.88 13.26 -24.81
C LYS A 204 3.14 12.42 -24.59
N SER A 205 3.45 12.07 -23.35
CA SER A 205 4.57 11.18 -23.04
C SER A 205 4.21 9.77 -23.50
N SER A 206 4.67 9.43 -24.70
CA SER A 206 4.57 8.10 -25.28
C SER A 206 5.19 7.10 -24.30
N LYS A 207 4.35 6.19 -23.79
CA LYS A 207 4.79 5.22 -22.79
C LYS A 207 5.68 4.17 -23.45
N LYS A 208 6.71 3.73 -22.74
CA LYS A 208 7.64 2.72 -23.26
C LYS A 208 7.08 1.32 -23.03
N PRO A 209 7.25 0.34 -23.95
CA PRO A 209 6.66 -1.00 -23.78
C PRO A 209 7.00 -1.67 -22.45
N CYS A 210 8.24 -1.54 -21.98
CA CYS A 210 8.71 -2.11 -20.72
C CYS A 210 8.39 -1.26 -19.46
N GLN A 211 7.63 -0.16 -19.59
CA GLN A 211 7.27 0.68 -18.45
C GLN A 211 6.24 -0.05 -17.58
N LYS A 212 6.43 -0.03 -16.25
CA LYS A 212 5.46 -0.64 -15.32
C LYS A 212 4.14 0.11 -15.31
N ILE A 213 3.03 -0.63 -15.22
CA ILE A 213 1.67 -0.10 -15.08
C ILE A 213 1.33 0.04 -13.59
N SER A 214 0.58 1.08 -13.24
CA SER A 214 -0.11 1.19 -11.95
C SER A 214 -1.61 1.20 -12.23
N HIS A 215 -2.33 0.27 -11.60
CA HIS A 215 -3.75 0.03 -11.86
C HIS A 215 -4.62 0.65 -10.77
N PRO A 216 -5.77 1.26 -11.10
CA PRO A 216 -6.80 1.58 -10.12
C PRO A 216 -7.29 0.31 -9.42
N MET A 217 -7.57 0.39 -8.11
CA MET A 217 -8.00 -0.77 -7.30
C MET A 217 -9.21 -1.51 -7.91
N GLN A 218 -10.15 -0.78 -8.50
CA GLN A 218 -11.32 -1.35 -9.18
C GLN A 218 -10.95 -2.27 -10.35
N MET A 219 -9.88 -1.97 -11.10
CA MET A 219 -9.40 -2.83 -12.18
C MET A 219 -8.74 -4.10 -11.64
N LEU A 220 -8.04 -4.00 -10.50
CA LEU A 220 -7.46 -5.17 -9.81
C LEU A 220 -8.56 -6.13 -9.31
N CYS A 221 -9.72 -5.61 -8.88
CA CYS A 221 -10.90 -6.42 -8.59
C CYS A 221 -11.38 -7.17 -9.85
N PHE A 222 -11.65 -6.46 -10.96
CA PHE A 222 -12.13 -7.11 -12.19
C PHE A 222 -11.13 -8.13 -12.77
N PHE A 223 -9.81 -7.91 -12.70
CA PHE A 223 -8.82 -8.92 -13.09
C PHE A 223 -8.87 -10.17 -12.19
N LYS A 224 -9.08 -9.99 -10.88
CA LYS A 224 -9.25 -11.12 -9.95
C LYS A 224 -10.57 -11.87 -10.19
N GLU A 225 -11.64 -11.17 -10.51
CA GLU A 225 -12.98 -11.72 -10.77
C GLU A 225 -13.08 -12.45 -12.12
N THR A 226 -12.21 -12.11 -13.07
CA THR A 226 -12.10 -12.77 -14.40
C THR A 226 -10.95 -13.78 -14.49
N GLU A 227 -10.18 -13.96 -13.40
CA GLU A 227 -8.95 -14.79 -13.31
C GLU A 227 -7.86 -14.45 -14.36
N ILE A 228 -7.97 -13.32 -15.07
CA ILE A 228 -7.04 -12.90 -16.11
C ILE A 228 -5.79 -12.25 -15.48
N PRO A 229 -4.56 -12.62 -15.93
CA PRO A 229 -3.33 -12.07 -15.39
C PRO A 229 -3.22 -10.55 -15.63
N ILE A 230 -2.94 -9.83 -14.54
CA ILE A 230 -2.76 -8.38 -14.53
C ILE A 230 -1.47 -8.01 -15.31
N PRO A 231 -1.56 -7.24 -16.41
CA PRO A 231 -0.39 -6.91 -17.23
C PRO A 231 0.51 -5.93 -16.47
N GLN A 232 1.75 -6.33 -16.19
CA GLN A 232 2.70 -5.53 -15.43
C GLN A 232 3.36 -4.44 -16.28
N THR A 233 3.51 -4.66 -17.59
CA THR A 233 4.10 -3.71 -18.54
C THR A 233 3.19 -3.42 -19.74
N TYR A 234 3.42 -2.31 -20.44
CA TYR A 234 2.61 -1.94 -21.61
C TYR A 234 2.72 -2.93 -22.78
N ARG A 235 3.80 -3.73 -22.85
CA ARG A 235 3.94 -4.82 -23.82
C ARG A 235 2.91 -5.93 -23.64
N GLU A 236 2.47 -6.18 -22.42
CA GLU A 236 1.52 -7.27 -22.10
C GLU A 236 0.06 -6.90 -22.42
N ILE A 237 -0.25 -5.59 -22.53
CA ILE A 237 -1.63 -5.09 -22.70
C ILE A 237 -2.36 -5.77 -23.85
N GLU A 238 -1.76 -5.87 -25.04
CA GLU A 238 -2.43 -6.44 -26.21
C GLU A 238 -2.78 -7.92 -26.02
N HIS A 239 -1.87 -8.69 -25.39
CA HIS A 239 -2.12 -10.09 -25.07
C HIS A 239 -3.27 -10.24 -24.07
N THR A 240 -3.22 -9.50 -22.96
CA THR A 240 -4.31 -9.46 -21.96
C THR A 240 -5.64 -9.02 -22.58
N LEU A 241 -5.64 -7.99 -23.43
CA LEU A 241 -6.84 -7.44 -24.08
C LEU A 241 -7.48 -8.49 -25.01
N ASN A 242 -6.67 -9.27 -25.72
CA ASN A 242 -7.16 -10.40 -26.50
C ASN A 242 -7.68 -11.55 -25.62
N MET A 243 -7.08 -11.82 -24.45
CA MET A 243 -7.65 -12.77 -23.48
C MET A 243 -9.03 -12.32 -22.98
N VAL A 244 -9.20 -11.04 -22.61
CA VAL A 244 -10.50 -10.51 -22.15
C VAL A 244 -11.55 -10.55 -23.27
N ARG A 245 -11.16 -10.30 -24.53
CA ARG A 245 -12.06 -10.46 -25.70
C ARG A 245 -12.52 -11.89 -25.89
N VAL A 246 -11.62 -12.87 -25.76
CA VAL A 246 -11.97 -14.30 -25.86
C VAL A 246 -12.87 -14.72 -24.71
N LEU A 247 -12.61 -14.25 -23.49
CA LEU A 247 -13.46 -14.52 -22.32
C LEU A 247 -14.86 -13.90 -22.46
N LEU A 248 -14.97 -12.66 -22.95
CA LEU A 248 -16.26 -12.03 -23.26
C LEU A 248 -17.04 -12.83 -24.30
N LYS A 249 -16.37 -13.27 -25.37
CA LYS A 249 -16.98 -14.11 -26.41
C LYS A 249 -17.46 -15.45 -25.85
N HIS A 250 -16.69 -16.06 -24.95
CA HIS A 250 -17.09 -17.30 -24.27
C HIS A 250 -18.38 -17.13 -23.45
N TYR A 251 -18.51 -16.04 -22.68
CA TYR A 251 -19.75 -15.76 -21.96
C TYR A 251 -20.93 -15.42 -22.89
N GLN A 252 -20.67 -14.88 -24.09
CA GLN A 252 -21.70 -14.67 -25.13
C GLN A 252 -22.10 -15.97 -25.85
N GLU A 253 -21.26 -17.01 -25.83
CA GLU A 253 -21.56 -18.34 -26.40
C GLU A 253 -22.23 -19.29 -25.40
N GLN A 254 -22.39 -18.85 -24.14
CA GLN A 254 -23.06 -19.59 -23.06
C GLN A 254 -24.50 -19.08 -22.78
N THR A 255 -25.03 -18.24 -23.66
CA THR A 255 -26.35 -17.60 -23.57
C THR A 255 -27.03 -17.51 -24.93
#